data_AF-A0AA88HFQ0-F1
#
_entry.id   AF-A0AA88HFQ0-F1
#
_cell.length_a   1.000
_cell.length_b   1.000
_cell.length_c   1.000
_cell.angle_alpha   90.00
_cell.angle_beta   90.00
_cell.angle_gamma   90.00
#
_symmetry.space_group_name_H-M   'P 1'
#
loop_
_entity.id
_entity.type
_entity.pdbx_description
1 polymer ?
#
loop_
_entity_poly.entity_id
_entity_poly.type
_entity_poly.pdbx_seq_one_letter_code
_entity_poly.pdbx_strand_id
1 'polypeptide(L)'
;MAVVVMLQKKSFENLNKIRISVVGNYLDEKDDIIILSLVGSNKESNIDFLSTVNSYVNRVCSGLSHAKHGLYMIGNIECLKSQSELWNRIYTTLNDMKKIGNQLDLVCQVHDTVTQVTNAIDFAAAIDGGCMQKCYAILNCGHLCQRICHFDDRDHLQYKCNETCDRYICSEKHQCPRKCFEECEKCIIKIEKTLPCGHTATLPCFVDSLDYKCWVMVEEVLPDCGHLIQQRCQYRQLSANFSAFCSNLFAINTSCTVTVCNKQCNIPLPCGHQCTRQCHVNDDPEHKKYVCKEKCEKKNKGCKGDHQCRRLCSEDCLKCEVVIKAALPCGHEARIECGADIQKHICTVEVKQVFPKCQHTITKPCHKVQEYVDLSESFDDSKNQVMFLKEKK
;
A
#
# COMPACT_ATOMS: atom_id res chain seq x y z
N MET A 1 -56.93 37.86 -9.02
CA MET A 1 -56.37 37.07 -7.91
C MET A 1 -56.37 35.56 -8.19
N ALA A 2 -57.51 34.91 -8.49
CA ALA A 2 -57.57 33.45 -8.73
C ALA A 2 -56.57 32.94 -9.79
N VAL A 3 -56.38 33.64 -10.91
CA VAL A 3 -55.40 33.30 -11.95
C VAL A 3 -53.95 33.35 -11.43
N VAL A 4 -53.61 34.33 -10.58
CA VAL A 4 -52.27 34.47 -9.99
C VAL A 4 -51.99 33.32 -9.01
N VAL A 5 -52.96 32.97 -8.16
CA VAL A 5 -52.84 31.85 -7.22
C VAL A 5 -52.77 30.51 -7.98
N MET A 6 -53.53 30.35 -9.07
CA MET A 6 -53.43 29.16 -9.93
C MET A 6 -52.08 29.04 -10.63
N LEU A 7 -51.44 30.15 -11.01
CA LEU A 7 -50.08 30.15 -11.57
C LEU A 7 -49.04 29.81 -10.48
N GLN A 8 -49.16 30.39 -9.28
CA GLN A 8 -48.28 30.08 -8.16
C GLN A 8 -48.41 28.64 -7.68
N LYS A 9 -49.62 28.05 -7.72
CA LYS A 9 -49.86 26.63 -7.41
C LYS A 9 -48.97 25.70 -8.23
N LYS A 10 -48.68 26.02 -9.50
CA LYS A 10 -47.81 25.19 -10.36
C LYS A 10 -46.36 25.13 -9.89
N SER A 11 -45.93 26.08 -9.05
CA SER A 11 -44.57 26.14 -8.52
C SER A 11 -44.35 25.34 -7.23
N PHE A 12 -45.41 24.79 -6.63
CA PHE A 12 -45.36 24.09 -5.35
C PHE A 12 -46.12 22.75 -5.42
N GLU A 13 -45.42 21.62 -5.47
CA GLU A 13 -46.02 20.29 -5.63
C GLU A 13 -47.03 19.93 -4.53
N ASN A 14 -46.76 20.38 -3.30
CA ASN A 14 -47.62 20.22 -2.13
C ASN A 14 -48.96 20.95 -2.25
N LEU A 15 -49.07 21.99 -3.11
CA LEU A 15 -50.34 22.69 -3.35
C LEU A 15 -51.20 22.02 -4.43
N ASN A 16 -50.72 20.97 -5.11
CA ASN A 16 -51.46 20.31 -6.19
C ASN A 16 -52.83 19.78 -5.76
N LYS A 17 -52.94 19.34 -4.51
CA LYS A 17 -54.18 18.82 -3.90
C LYS A 17 -55.19 19.91 -3.52
N ILE A 18 -54.79 21.18 -3.50
CA ILE A 18 -55.68 22.30 -3.14
C ILE A 18 -56.51 22.70 -4.35
N ARG A 19 -57.83 22.60 -4.25
CA ARG A 19 -58.73 23.11 -5.30
C ARG A 19 -58.82 24.62 -5.20
N ILE A 20 -58.68 25.29 -6.34
CA ILE A 20 -58.92 26.74 -6.47
C ILE A 20 -60.04 26.89 -7.49
N SER A 21 -61.14 27.52 -7.10
CA SER A 21 -62.25 27.82 -7.99
C SER A 21 -62.74 29.24 -7.75
N VAL A 22 -63.29 29.86 -8.80
CA VAL A 22 -64.06 31.09 -8.66
C VAL A 22 -65.45 30.69 -8.17
N VAL A 23 -66.02 31.43 -7.21
CA VAL A 23 -67.30 31.11 -6.56
C VAL A 23 -68.42 30.78 -7.57
N GLY A 24 -68.42 31.40 -8.75
CA GLY A 24 -69.41 31.12 -9.79
C GLY A 24 -69.39 29.71 -10.39
N ASN A 25 -68.26 29.00 -10.28
CA ASN A 25 -68.04 27.66 -10.85
C ASN A 25 -67.94 26.58 -9.76
N TYR A 26 -68.23 26.92 -8.50
CA TYR A 26 -68.23 25.99 -7.38
C TYR A 26 -69.67 25.45 -7.21
N LEU A 27 -69.92 24.25 -7.71
CA LEU A 27 -71.24 23.60 -7.71
C LEU A 27 -71.18 22.30 -6.88
N ASP A 28 -72.08 22.18 -5.90
CA ASP A 28 -72.51 20.96 -5.20
C ASP A 28 -71.45 20.00 -4.61
N GLU A 29 -70.23 20.48 -4.38
CA GLU A 29 -69.13 19.67 -3.82
C GLU A 29 -68.81 20.06 -2.38
N LYS A 30 -68.58 19.06 -1.50
CA LYS A 30 -68.28 19.27 -0.08
C LYS A 30 -66.78 19.13 0.20
N ASP A 31 -66.14 20.24 0.55
CA ASP A 31 -64.75 20.27 1.01
C ASP A 31 -64.68 20.26 2.54
N ASP A 32 -63.61 19.70 3.10
CA ASP A 32 -63.46 19.65 4.57
C ASP A 32 -63.20 21.05 5.13
N ILE A 33 -62.39 21.85 4.44
CA ILE A 33 -62.07 23.23 4.81
C ILE A 33 -62.20 24.11 3.57
N ILE A 34 -62.93 25.22 3.70
CA ILE A 34 -63.08 26.22 2.64
C ILE A 34 -62.42 27.52 3.09
N ILE A 35 -61.54 28.06 2.23
CA ILE A 35 -60.96 29.40 2.40
C ILE A 35 -61.54 30.30 1.32
N LEU A 36 -62.39 31.25 1.72
CA LEU A 36 -63.06 32.19 0.85
C LEU A 36 -62.36 33.56 0.92
N SER A 37 -61.79 34.00 -0.19
CA SER A 37 -61.26 35.36 -0.31
C SER A 37 -62.23 36.26 -1.07
N LEU A 38 -62.67 37.33 -0.42
CA LEU A 38 -63.69 38.27 -0.90
C LEU A 38 -63.08 39.53 -1.55
N VAL A 39 -61.86 39.42 -2.12
CA VAL A 39 -61.06 40.43 -2.85
C VAL A 39 -61.72 41.80 -3.03
N GLY A 40 -61.49 42.76 -2.14
CA GLY A 40 -62.03 44.12 -2.33
C GLY A 40 -61.65 45.05 -1.19
N SER A 41 -60.53 45.77 -1.33
CA SER A 41 -60.01 46.69 -0.32
C SER A 41 -59.63 48.07 -0.88
N ASN A 42 -60.25 48.49 -2.00
CA ASN A 42 -60.08 49.85 -2.50
C ASN A 42 -61.16 50.78 -1.93
N LYS A 43 -60.72 51.93 -1.41
CA LYS A 43 -61.56 52.98 -0.83
C LYS A 43 -62.32 53.81 -1.89
N GLU A 44 -61.96 53.69 -3.16
CA GLU A 44 -62.54 54.47 -4.25
C GLU A 44 -63.22 53.54 -5.27
N SER A 45 -64.48 53.89 -5.61
CA SER A 45 -65.38 53.31 -6.62
C SER A 45 -65.65 51.79 -6.56
N ASN A 46 -66.53 51.40 -5.62
CA ASN A 46 -66.84 49.99 -5.32
C ASN A 46 -68.23 49.50 -5.82
N ILE A 47 -68.94 50.29 -6.64
CA ILE A 47 -70.34 49.99 -7.02
C ILE A 47 -70.44 48.71 -7.87
N ASP A 48 -69.56 48.51 -8.86
CA ASP A 48 -69.59 47.33 -9.75
C ASP A 48 -69.07 46.05 -9.08
N PHE A 49 -68.11 46.17 -8.14
CA PHE A 49 -67.60 45.03 -7.39
C PHE A 49 -68.62 44.54 -6.36
N LEU A 50 -69.24 45.46 -5.62
CA LEU A 50 -70.21 45.11 -4.58
C LEU A 50 -71.55 44.66 -5.16
N SER A 51 -71.97 45.18 -6.32
CA SER A 51 -73.12 44.62 -7.06
C SER A 51 -72.85 43.18 -7.50
N THR A 52 -71.61 42.89 -7.91
CA THR A 52 -71.14 41.54 -8.25
C THR A 52 -71.11 40.61 -7.03
N VAL A 53 -70.60 41.07 -5.87
CA VAL A 53 -70.60 40.28 -4.63
C VAL A 53 -72.03 40.02 -4.11
N ASN A 54 -72.90 41.03 -4.16
CA ASN A 54 -74.32 40.89 -3.82
C ASN A 54 -75.07 39.96 -4.79
N SER A 55 -74.71 39.91 -6.07
CA SER A 55 -75.24 38.95 -7.05
C SER A 55 -74.82 37.50 -6.72
N TYR A 56 -73.63 37.30 -6.14
CA TYR A 56 -73.12 35.98 -5.75
C TYR A 56 -73.39 35.59 -4.30
N VAL A 57 -74.15 36.37 -3.55
CA VAL A 57 -74.53 36.09 -2.15
C VAL A 57 -75.12 34.69 -1.98
N ASN A 58 -76.04 34.28 -2.85
CA ASN A 58 -76.63 32.93 -2.77
C ASN A 58 -75.60 31.83 -3.03
N ARG A 59 -74.54 32.12 -3.81
CA ARG A 59 -73.41 31.20 -4.04
C ARG A 59 -72.40 31.21 -2.90
N VAL A 60 -72.25 32.32 -2.18
CA VAL A 60 -71.49 32.40 -0.92
C VAL A 60 -72.22 31.62 0.18
N CYS A 61 -73.55 31.71 0.27
CA CYS A 61 -74.39 30.88 1.15
C CYS A 61 -74.32 29.39 0.78
N SER A 62 -74.16 29.06 -0.50
CA SER A 62 -73.80 27.70 -0.92
C SER A 62 -72.44 27.32 -0.32
N GLY A 63 -71.37 28.11 -0.53
CA GLY A 63 -70.07 27.85 0.11
C GLY A 63 -70.13 27.67 1.65
N LEU A 64 -70.97 28.45 2.34
CA LEU A 64 -71.25 28.33 3.78
C LEU A 64 -71.82 26.95 4.19
N SER A 65 -72.52 26.28 3.29
CA SER A 65 -73.19 24.99 3.52
C SER A 65 -72.34 23.77 3.13
N HIS A 66 -71.20 23.99 2.46
CA HIS A 66 -70.38 22.93 1.88
C HIS A 66 -69.08 22.61 2.65
N ALA A 67 -68.68 23.46 3.60
CA ALA A 67 -67.54 23.20 4.49
C ALA A 67 -67.92 22.20 5.59
N LYS A 68 -67.20 21.06 5.69
CA LYS A 68 -67.50 20.06 6.73
C LYS A 68 -66.91 20.41 8.10
N HIS A 69 -65.68 20.92 8.14
CA HIS A 69 -64.94 21.18 9.38
C HIS A 69 -64.72 22.67 9.64
N GLY A 70 -64.51 23.49 8.60
CA GLY A 70 -64.25 24.91 8.80
C GLY A 70 -64.38 25.77 7.56
N LEU A 71 -64.89 26.99 7.75
CA LEU A 71 -64.93 28.05 6.74
C LEU A 71 -64.15 29.26 7.25
N TYR A 72 -63.18 29.72 6.46
CA TYR A 72 -62.41 30.92 6.73
C TYR A 72 -62.71 31.97 5.65
N MET A 73 -63.08 33.18 6.06
CA MET A 73 -63.39 34.28 5.14
C MET A 73 -62.38 35.42 5.31
N ILE A 74 -61.77 35.86 4.20
CA ILE A 74 -60.78 36.94 4.18
C ILE A 74 -61.34 38.08 3.32
N GLY A 75 -61.64 39.23 3.93
CA GLY A 75 -62.19 40.40 3.23
C GLY A 75 -62.50 41.57 4.16
N ASN A 76 -62.96 42.69 3.58
CA ASN A 76 -63.35 43.87 4.35
C ASN A 76 -64.83 43.80 4.76
N ILE A 77 -65.10 43.35 5.99
CA ILE A 77 -66.47 43.16 6.50
C ILE A 77 -67.23 44.48 6.70
N GLU A 78 -66.55 45.59 6.96
CA GLU A 78 -67.18 46.91 7.11
C GLU A 78 -67.77 47.41 5.79
N CYS A 79 -67.07 47.14 4.69
CA CYS A 79 -67.57 47.43 3.36
C CYS A 79 -68.79 46.57 3.02
N LEU A 80 -68.76 45.27 3.35
CA LEU A 80 -69.85 44.33 3.07
C LEU A 80 -71.13 44.65 3.87
N LYS A 81 -71.00 44.98 5.17
CA LYS A 81 -72.17 45.27 6.03
C LYS A 81 -72.93 46.53 5.62
N SER A 82 -72.23 47.54 5.11
CA SER A 82 -72.83 48.84 4.76
C SER A 82 -73.66 48.81 3.48
N GLN A 83 -73.52 47.75 2.66
CA GLN A 83 -74.14 47.68 1.33
C GLN A 83 -75.13 46.52 1.15
N SER A 84 -75.36 45.72 2.20
CA SER A 84 -76.25 44.55 2.10
C SER A 84 -76.80 44.13 3.46
N GLU A 85 -78.13 44.02 3.55
CA GLU A 85 -78.81 43.57 4.76
C GLU A 85 -78.41 42.15 5.16
N LEU A 86 -78.14 41.27 4.19
CA LEU A 86 -77.70 39.90 4.49
C LEU A 86 -76.31 39.90 5.13
N TRP A 87 -75.36 40.64 4.55
CA TRP A 87 -74.01 40.72 5.13
C TRP A 87 -74.02 41.37 6.51
N ASN A 88 -74.94 42.31 6.76
CA ASN A 88 -75.16 42.85 8.09
C ASN A 88 -75.64 41.75 9.08
N ARG A 89 -76.57 40.88 8.67
CA ARG A 89 -77.00 39.74 9.50
C ARG A 89 -75.88 38.72 9.75
N ILE A 90 -75.08 38.43 8.71
CA ILE A 90 -73.89 37.55 8.82
C ILE A 90 -72.87 38.17 9.79
N TYR A 91 -72.62 39.48 9.69
CA TYR A 91 -71.75 40.22 10.60
C TYR A 91 -72.24 40.11 12.05
N THR A 92 -73.52 40.40 12.32
CA THR A 92 -74.08 40.29 13.67
C THR A 92 -73.86 38.89 14.24
N THR A 93 -74.18 37.86 13.46
CA THR A 93 -74.02 36.45 13.89
C THR A 93 -72.55 36.13 14.21
N LEU A 94 -71.61 36.47 13.32
CA LEU A 94 -70.19 36.18 13.52
C LEU A 94 -69.57 37.00 14.66
N ASN A 95 -70.03 38.24 14.84
CA ASN A 95 -69.61 39.12 15.92
C ASN A 95 -70.05 38.57 17.29
N ASP A 96 -71.31 38.14 17.40
CA ASP A 96 -71.85 37.52 18.62
C ASP A 96 -71.10 36.24 18.98
N MET A 97 -70.70 35.45 17.97
CA MET A 97 -69.86 34.26 18.14
C MET A 97 -68.38 34.58 18.42
N LYS A 98 -67.96 35.85 18.41
CA LYS A 98 -66.56 36.30 18.50
C LYS A 98 -65.65 35.62 17.47
N LYS A 99 -66.14 35.46 16.24
CA LYS A 99 -65.43 34.83 15.11
C LYS A 99 -64.94 35.82 14.06
N ILE A 100 -64.96 37.11 14.38
CA ILE A 100 -64.38 38.17 13.56
C ILE A 100 -63.08 38.64 14.22
N GLY A 101 -62.01 38.71 13.42
CA GLY A 101 -60.70 39.18 13.87
C GLY A 101 -59.89 39.75 12.71
N ASN A 102 -58.81 40.46 13.04
CA ASN A 102 -57.83 41.00 12.09
C ASN A 102 -56.59 40.10 11.94
N GLN A 103 -56.60 38.93 12.57
CA GLN A 103 -55.50 37.98 12.59
C GLN A 103 -56.02 36.55 12.42
N LEU A 104 -55.16 35.68 11.90
CA LEU A 104 -55.36 34.24 11.83
C LEU A 104 -54.38 33.56 12.79
N ASP A 105 -54.90 32.81 13.75
CA ASP A 105 -54.07 32.04 14.68
C ASP A 105 -53.71 30.68 14.06
N LEU A 106 -52.42 30.46 13.82
CA LEU A 106 -51.87 29.18 13.38
C LEU A 106 -51.39 28.40 14.60
N VAL A 107 -51.86 27.17 14.77
CA VAL A 107 -51.46 26.31 15.89
C VAL A 107 -50.51 25.22 15.39
N CYS A 108 -49.31 25.19 15.96
CA CYS A 108 -48.37 24.10 15.72
C CYS A 108 -48.87 22.84 16.40
N GLN A 109 -49.19 21.80 15.63
CA GLN A 109 -49.71 20.52 16.14
C GLN A 109 -48.68 19.69 16.94
N VAL A 110 -47.41 20.12 16.97
CA VAL A 110 -46.31 19.41 17.66
C VAL A 110 -45.98 20.06 19.00
N HIS A 111 -45.98 21.40 19.04
CA HIS A 111 -45.50 22.17 20.19
C HIS A 111 -46.59 23.05 20.83
N ASP A 112 -47.84 22.94 20.38
CA ASP A 112 -48.99 23.77 20.79
C ASP A 112 -48.73 25.29 20.74
N THR A 113 -47.72 25.69 19.97
CA THR A 113 -47.33 27.09 19.80
C THR A 113 -48.33 27.78 18.88
N VAL A 114 -48.87 28.91 19.33
CA VAL A 114 -49.80 29.74 18.55
C VAL A 114 -49.03 30.89 17.90
N THR A 115 -49.07 30.95 16.57
CA THR A 115 -48.50 32.03 15.76
C THR A 115 -49.65 32.88 15.21
N GLN A 116 -49.70 34.15 15.61
CA GLN A 116 -50.72 35.08 15.12
C GLN A 116 -50.24 35.71 13.81
N VAL A 117 -51.04 35.57 12.75
CA VAL A 117 -50.70 36.04 11.41
C VAL A 117 -51.65 37.14 10.96
N THR A 118 -51.12 38.33 10.73
CA THR A 118 -51.85 39.52 10.26
C THR A 118 -51.48 39.89 8.83
N ASN A 119 -50.24 39.61 8.42
CA ASN A 119 -49.69 39.99 7.12
C ASN A 119 -48.82 38.87 6.53
N ALA A 120 -48.37 39.06 5.29
CA ALA A 120 -47.61 38.04 4.57
C ALA A 120 -46.25 37.69 5.21
N ILE A 121 -45.62 38.63 5.91
CA ILE A 121 -44.30 38.43 6.54
C ILE A 121 -44.42 37.54 7.78
N ASP A 122 -45.54 37.62 8.51
CA ASP A 122 -45.78 36.81 9.71
C ASP A 122 -45.79 35.30 9.41
N PHE A 123 -46.13 34.90 8.18
CA PHE A 123 -46.04 33.50 7.73
C PHE A 123 -44.61 32.96 7.70
N ALA A 124 -43.57 33.80 7.74
CA ALA A 124 -42.18 33.35 7.87
C ALA A 124 -41.94 32.58 9.19
N ALA A 125 -42.72 32.85 10.23
CA ALA A 125 -42.67 32.12 11.50
C ALA A 125 -43.33 30.72 11.47
N ALA A 126 -43.99 30.39 10.36
CA ALA A 126 -44.68 29.12 10.14
C ALA A 126 -44.40 28.53 8.74
N ILE A 127 -43.24 28.82 8.17
CA ILE A 127 -42.91 28.55 6.76
C ILE A 127 -43.05 27.07 6.37
N ASP A 128 -42.66 26.16 7.28
CA ASP A 128 -42.73 24.71 7.08
C ASP A 128 -43.97 24.07 7.72
N GLY A 129 -45.03 24.85 7.96
CA GLY A 129 -46.27 24.36 8.60
C GLY A 129 -46.11 24.02 10.09
N GLY A 130 -45.02 24.50 10.72
CA GLY A 130 -44.70 24.34 12.13
C GLY A 130 -44.51 25.68 12.85
N CYS A 131 -43.81 25.67 13.98
CA CYS A 131 -43.35 26.87 14.69
C CYS A 131 -41.82 27.00 14.68
N MET A 132 -41.28 28.09 15.21
CA MET A 132 -39.83 28.32 15.26
C MET A 132 -39.09 27.52 16.36
N GLN A 133 -39.77 26.64 17.09
CA GLN A 133 -39.15 25.83 18.13
C GLN A 133 -38.32 24.68 17.53
N LYS A 134 -37.30 24.23 18.27
CA LYS A 134 -36.54 23.02 17.92
C LYS A 134 -37.42 21.80 18.07
N CYS A 135 -37.29 20.85 17.14
CA CYS A 135 -38.12 19.64 17.13
C CYS A 135 -37.84 18.74 18.34
N TYR A 136 -36.56 18.46 18.64
CA TYR A 136 -36.13 17.60 19.76
C TYR A 136 -36.81 16.22 19.85
N ALA A 137 -37.44 15.75 18.79
CA ALA A 137 -37.92 14.38 18.70
C ALA A 137 -36.74 13.41 18.82
N ILE A 138 -36.93 12.30 19.55
CA ILE A 138 -35.93 11.24 19.68
C ILE A 138 -35.92 10.45 18.37
N LEU A 139 -34.76 10.41 17.71
CA LEU A 139 -34.53 9.67 16.48
C LEU A 139 -34.34 8.19 16.79
N ASN A 140 -34.44 7.33 15.76
CA ASN A 140 -34.18 5.89 15.89
C ASN A 140 -32.77 5.56 16.41
N CYS A 141 -31.80 6.47 16.20
CA CYS A 141 -30.45 6.33 16.73
C CYS A 141 -30.31 6.80 18.19
N GLY A 142 -31.36 7.27 18.84
CA GLY A 142 -31.38 7.80 20.21
C GLY A 142 -31.04 9.29 20.33
N HIS A 143 -30.47 9.91 19.30
CA HIS A 143 -30.19 11.35 19.29
C HIS A 143 -31.44 12.19 19.14
N LEU A 144 -31.37 13.46 19.55
CA LEU A 144 -32.45 14.43 19.39
C LEU A 144 -32.37 15.10 18.00
N CYS A 145 -33.52 15.31 17.36
CA CYS A 145 -33.60 16.08 16.13
C CYS A 145 -33.25 17.55 16.37
N GLN A 146 -32.25 18.05 15.63
CA GLN A 146 -31.76 19.44 15.73
C GLN A 146 -32.45 20.42 14.77
N ARG A 147 -33.36 19.94 13.91
CA ARG A 147 -34.14 20.81 13.01
C ARG A 147 -35.09 21.70 13.82
N ILE A 148 -35.44 22.84 13.24
CA ILE A 148 -36.63 23.59 13.64
C ILE A 148 -37.86 22.72 13.32
N CYS A 149 -38.97 22.91 14.05
CA CYS A 149 -40.23 22.21 13.81
C CYS A 149 -40.54 22.13 12.32
N HIS A 150 -40.78 20.92 11.84
CA HIS A 150 -40.88 20.63 10.42
C HIS A 150 -42.03 19.65 10.19
N PHE A 151 -42.73 19.81 9.07
CA PHE A 151 -43.88 18.99 8.70
C PHE A 151 -43.55 17.92 7.66
N ASP A 152 -42.50 18.15 6.86
CA ASP A 152 -42.12 17.33 5.71
C ASP A 152 -41.69 15.90 6.08
N ASP A 153 -41.11 15.68 7.26
CA ASP A 153 -40.63 14.37 7.70
C ASP A 153 -40.92 14.13 9.20
N ARG A 154 -42.19 14.18 9.60
CA ARG A 154 -42.59 14.02 11.02
C ARG A 154 -42.02 12.76 11.68
N ASP A 155 -41.94 11.66 10.95
CA ASP A 155 -41.43 10.38 11.44
C ASP A 155 -39.90 10.24 11.33
N HIS A 156 -39.21 11.28 10.83
CA HIS A 156 -37.75 11.34 10.70
C HIS A 156 -37.15 10.16 9.92
N LEU A 157 -37.88 9.66 8.91
CA LEU A 157 -37.48 8.48 8.14
C LEU A 157 -36.36 8.80 7.16
N GLN A 158 -36.28 10.04 6.69
CA GLN A 158 -35.26 10.50 5.74
C GLN A 158 -34.18 11.36 6.43
N TYR A 159 -34.39 11.71 7.70
CA TYR A 159 -33.48 12.54 8.46
C TYR A 159 -32.13 11.86 8.74
N LYS A 160 -31.04 12.52 8.32
CA LYS A 160 -29.67 12.08 8.59
C LYS A 160 -29.13 12.76 9.85
N CYS A 161 -28.93 11.96 10.91
CA CYS A 161 -28.40 12.43 12.19
C CYS A 161 -26.92 12.83 12.10
N ASN A 162 -26.62 14.12 12.25
CA ASN A 162 -25.27 14.70 12.18
C ASN A 162 -24.52 14.77 13.52
N GLU A 163 -25.09 14.20 14.58
CA GLU A 163 -24.42 14.06 15.87
C GLU A 163 -23.24 13.08 15.78
N THR A 164 -22.34 13.16 16.75
CA THR A 164 -21.26 12.17 16.90
C THR A 164 -21.84 10.79 17.12
N CYS A 165 -21.22 9.75 16.56
CA CYS A 165 -21.70 8.40 16.75
C CYS A 165 -21.33 7.89 18.16
N ASP A 166 -22.32 7.59 18.99
CA ASP A 166 -22.14 7.04 20.34
C ASP A 166 -21.88 5.52 20.37
N ARG A 167 -21.75 4.88 19.20
CA ARG A 167 -21.48 3.43 19.10
C ARG A 167 -20.01 3.13 19.38
N TYR A 168 -19.76 2.03 20.09
CA TYR A 168 -18.45 1.43 20.23
C TYR A 168 -18.19 0.42 19.10
N ILE A 169 -17.04 0.51 18.43
CA ILE A 169 -16.75 -0.22 17.18
C ILE A 169 -15.77 -1.39 17.31
N CYS A 170 -15.31 -1.68 18.53
CA CYS A 170 -14.39 -2.78 18.82
C CYS A 170 -14.52 -3.27 20.27
N SER A 171 -13.89 -4.41 20.59
CA SER A 171 -13.86 -5.01 21.94
C SER A 171 -13.30 -4.05 23.00
N GLU A 172 -12.30 -3.25 22.63
CA GLU A 172 -11.67 -2.25 23.51
C GLU A 172 -12.54 -1.02 23.77
N LYS A 173 -13.81 -1.02 23.30
CA LYS A 173 -14.78 0.07 23.49
C LYS A 173 -14.30 1.42 22.99
N HIS A 174 -13.61 1.46 21.86
CA HIS A 174 -13.31 2.73 21.19
C HIS A 174 -14.57 3.31 20.55
N GLN A 175 -14.82 4.60 20.80
CA GLN A 175 -15.95 5.32 20.24
C GLN A 175 -15.75 5.56 18.73
N CYS A 176 -16.83 5.46 17.96
CA CYS A 176 -16.81 5.74 16.54
C CYS A 176 -16.53 7.23 16.27
N PRO A 177 -15.53 7.59 15.45
CA PRO A 177 -15.22 8.99 15.15
C PRO A 177 -16.16 9.61 14.10
N ARG A 178 -17.06 8.83 13.52
CA ARG A 178 -17.95 9.23 12.41
C ARG A 178 -19.25 9.87 12.88
N LYS A 179 -19.99 10.45 11.94
CA LYS A 179 -21.35 10.93 12.18
C LYS A 179 -22.32 9.76 12.36
N CYS A 180 -23.37 9.96 13.14
CA CYS A 180 -24.31 8.91 13.50
C CYS A 180 -24.99 8.25 12.28
N PHE A 181 -25.30 9.04 11.24
CA PHE A 181 -25.89 8.55 9.99
C PHE A 181 -24.93 7.70 9.14
N GLU A 182 -23.62 7.77 9.40
CA GLU A 182 -22.62 7.02 8.65
C GLU A 182 -22.46 5.60 9.20
N GLU A 183 -22.19 4.65 8.31
CA GLU A 183 -21.83 3.30 8.72
C GLU A 183 -20.48 3.30 9.45
N CYS A 184 -20.45 2.58 10.57
CA CYS A 184 -19.26 2.45 11.39
C CYS A 184 -18.22 1.56 10.70
N GLU A 185 -17.00 2.06 10.56
CA GLU A 185 -15.87 1.30 10.03
C GLU A 185 -15.06 0.60 11.13
N LYS A 186 -14.10 -0.22 10.69
CA LYS A 186 -13.16 -0.92 11.57
C LYS A 186 -12.32 0.06 12.39
N CYS A 187 -12.04 -0.29 13.64
CA CYS A 187 -11.28 0.57 14.54
C CYS A 187 -9.80 0.67 14.16
N ILE A 188 -9.37 1.85 13.69
CA ILE A 188 -7.98 2.14 13.27
C ILE A 188 -7.06 2.64 14.38
N ILE A 189 -7.57 2.79 15.61
CA ILE A 189 -6.77 3.24 16.75
C ILE A 189 -5.67 2.22 17.00
N LYS A 190 -4.43 2.72 17.13
CA LYS A 190 -3.26 1.88 17.36
C LYS A 190 -3.18 1.50 18.84
N ILE A 191 -3.15 0.21 19.11
CA ILE A 191 -3.00 -0.36 20.45
C ILE A 191 -1.82 -1.32 20.48
N GLU A 192 -1.20 -1.47 21.65
CA GLU A 192 -0.15 -2.45 21.85
C GLU A 192 -0.78 -3.83 22.04
N LYS A 193 -0.39 -4.79 21.20
CA LYS A 193 -0.80 -6.19 21.31
C LYS A 193 0.42 -7.08 21.51
N THR A 194 0.27 -8.11 22.33
CA THR A 194 1.29 -9.17 22.48
C THR A 194 1.04 -10.24 21.42
N LEU A 195 2.04 -10.50 20.59
CA LEU A 195 2.01 -11.51 19.53
C LEU A 195 2.23 -12.92 20.10
N PRO A 196 1.84 -14.00 19.38
CA PRO A 196 2.07 -15.38 19.81
C PRO A 196 3.53 -15.73 20.13
N CYS A 197 4.48 -15.03 19.51
CA CYS A 197 5.91 -15.18 19.78
C CYS A 197 6.38 -14.52 21.09
N GLY A 198 5.50 -13.84 21.82
CA GLY A 198 5.79 -13.12 23.07
C GLY A 198 6.22 -11.66 22.90
N HIS A 199 6.50 -11.20 21.68
CA HIS A 199 6.85 -9.80 21.40
C HIS A 199 5.62 -8.90 21.34
N THR A 200 5.78 -7.62 21.71
CA THR A 200 4.74 -6.60 21.56
C THR A 200 4.86 -5.87 20.23
N ALA A 201 3.72 -5.50 19.65
CA ALA A 201 3.64 -4.69 18.45
C ALA A 201 2.48 -3.69 18.55
N THR A 202 2.69 -2.48 18.06
CA THR A 202 1.65 -1.43 17.97
C THR A 202 0.86 -1.60 16.68
N LEU A 203 -0.38 -2.09 16.78
CA LEU A 203 -1.22 -2.46 15.64
C LEU A 203 -2.56 -1.72 15.68
N PRO A 204 -3.20 -1.42 14.53
CA PRO A 204 -4.59 -1.00 14.53
C PRO A 204 -5.46 -2.02 15.27
N CYS A 205 -6.41 -1.55 16.09
CA CYS A 205 -7.22 -2.39 16.96
C CYS A 205 -7.93 -3.53 16.22
N PHE A 206 -8.38 -3.29 14.98
CA PHE A 206 -9.03 -4.29 14.14
C PHE A 206 -8.12 -5.45 13.68
N VAL A 207 -6.80 -5.28 13.73
CA VAL A 207 -5.82 -6.29 13.28
C VAL A 207 -5.64 -7.33 14.37
N ASP A 208 -5.86 -8.61 14.06
CA ASP A 208 -5.61 -9.71 14.98
C ASP A 208 -4.10 -9.90 15.20
N SER A 209 -3.69 -10.08 16.45
CA SER A 209 -2.32 -10.41 16.82
C SER A 209 -1.86 -11.79 16.33
N LEU A 210 -2.80 -12.71 16.10
CA LEU A 210 -2.51 -14.07 15.61
C LEU A 210 -2.03 -14.07 14.16
N ASP A 211 -2.62 -13.20 13.33
CA ASP A 211 -2.30 -13.09 11.89
C ASP A 211 -1.12 -12.16 11.62
N TYR A 212 -0.68 -11.39 12.62
CA TYR A 212 0.38 -10.40 12.44
C TYR A 212 1.77 -11.03 12.50
N LYS A 213 2.50 -10.87 11.40
CA LYS A 213 3.90 -11.29 11.27
C LYS A 213 4.83 -10.44 12.13
N CYS A 214 5.60 -11.07 13.01
CA CYS A 214 6.56 -10.35 13.89
C CYS A 214 7.83 -9.92 13.14
N TRP A 215 8.17 -8.63 13.24
CA TRP A 215 9.34 -8.01 12.60
C TRP A 215 10.54 -7.80 13.52
N VAL A 216 10.42 -8.13 14.81
CA VAL A 216 11.52 -8.03 15.78
C VAL A 216 12.69 -8.89 15.31
N MET A 217 13.89 -8.31 15.30
CA MET A 217 15.12 -9.03 14.99
C MET A 217 15.54 -9.85 16.21
N VAL A 218 15.75 -11.15 16.02
CA VAL A 218 16.18 -12.09 17.04
C VAL A 218 17.50 -12.74 16.62
N GLU A 219 18.35 -13.01 17.60
CA GLU A 219 19.58 -13.77 17.39
C GLU A 219 19.31 -15.26 17.55
N GLU A 220 19.84 -16.07 16.64
CA GLU A 220 19.66 -17.51 16.64
C GLU A 220 20.94 -18.21 16.21
N VAL A 221 21.24 -19.33 16.87
CA VAL A 221 22.38 -20.19 16.52
C VAL A 221 21.87 -21.28 15.56
N LEU A 222 22.42 -21.32 14.35
CA LEU A 222 22.06 -22.34 13.37
C LEU A 222 22.55 -23.72 13.84
N PRO A 223 21.69 -24.75 13.88
CA PRO A 223 22.05 -26.06 14.44
C PRO A 223 23.15 -26.77 13.61
N ASP A 224 23.13 -26.62 12.28
CA ASP A 224 24.03 -27.36 11.39
C ASP A 224 25.48 -26.83 11.42
N CYS A 225 25.68 -25.55 11.72
CA CYS A 225 27.00 -24.91 11.67
C CYS A 225 27.41 -24.17 12.94
N GLY A 226 26.53 -24.05 13.93
CA GLY A 226 26.79 -23.33 15.18
C GLY A 226 26.96 -21.82 15.05
N HIS A 227 26.71 -21.23 13.87
CA HIS A 227 26.87 -19.80 13.66
C HIS A 227 25.67 -18.99 14.16
N LEU A 228 25.96 -17.88 14.83
CA LEU A 228 24.97 -16.88 15.21
C LEU A 228 24.54 -16.03 14.02
N ILE A 229 23.24 -15.98 13.77
CA ILE A 229 22.60 -15.16 12.75
C ILE A 229 21.57 -14.22 13.38
N GLN A 230 21.27 -13.12 12.70
CA GLN A 230 20.20 -12.19 13.06
C GLN A 230 19.10 -12.29 12.00
N GLN A 231 17.88 -12.64 12.41
CA GLN A 231 16.73 -12.76 11.53
C GLN A 231 15.45 -12.26 12.18
N ARG A 232 14.40 -12.02 11.38
CA ARG A 232 13.09 -11.62 11.92
C ARG A 232 12.43 -12.79 12.64
N CYS A 233 11.79 -12.53 13.78
CA CYS A 233 11.16 -13.54 14.62
C CYS A 233 10.11 -14.40 13.87
N GLN A 234 9.42 -13.85 12.86
CA GLN A 234 8.49 -14.61 12.01
C GLN A 234 9.13 -15.85 11.34
N TYR A 235 10.45 -15.87 11.16
CA TYR A 235 11.18 -16.97 10.53
C TYR A 235 11.66 -18.03 11.54
N ARG A 236 11.50 -17.80 12.85
CA ARG A 236 11.95 -18.70 13.92
C ARG A 236 11.20 -20.04 13.98
N GLN A 237 9.95 -20.08 13.52
CA GLN A 237 9.12 -21.30 13.57
C GLN A 237 9.56 -22.39 12.57
N LEU A 238 10.51 -22.10 11.68
CA LEU A 238 11.05 -23.06 10.71
C LEU A 238 12.31 -23.80 11.21
N SER A 239 12.87 -23.44 12.36
CA SER A 239 14.11 -24.04 12.86
C SER A 239 13.93 -25.07 13.99
N ALA A 240 12.78 -25.09 14.67
CA ALA A 240 12.60 -25.92 15.87
C ALA A 240 12.15 -27.36 15.62
N ASN A 241 11.71 -27.74 14.41
CA ASN A 241 11.23 -29.10 14.08
C ASN A 241 11.51 -29.52 12.62
N PHE A 242 12.68 -29.20 12.09
CA PHE A 242 12.95 -29.32 10.64
C PHE A 242 14.04 -30.34 10.28
N SER A 243 13.93 -31.56 10.82
CA SER A 243 14.60 -32.74 10.26
C SER A 243 13.64 -33.87 9.83
N ALA A 244 12.33 -33.72 10.04
CA ALA A 244 11.36 -34.80 9.78
C ALA A 244 10.25 -34.50 8.75
N PHE A 245 10.00 -33.23 8.37
CA PHE A 245 8.83 -32.90 7.54
C PHE A 245 9.11 -32.45 6.09
N CYS A 246 10.36 -32.15 5.73
CA CYS A 246 10.66 -31.63 4.39
C CYS A 246 10.99 -32.70 3.33
N SER A 247 11.00 -33.97 3.69
CA SER A 247 11.23 -35.07 2.75
C SER A 247 9.96 -35.50 2.00
N ASN A 248 8.77 -34.98 2.38
CA ASN A 248 7.50 -35.53 1.92
C ASN A 248 6.42 -34.49 1.60
N LEU A 249 6.80 -33.37 0.98
CA LEU A 249 5.84 -32.35 0.56
C LEU A 249 6.08 -31.94 -0.90
N PHE A 250 5.65 -32.83 -1.80
CA PHE A 250 5.34 -32.50 -3.19
C PHE A 250 3.97 -31.79 -3.32
N ALA A 251 3.35 -31.35 -2.20
CA ALA A 251 1.93 -31.01 -2.18
C ALA A 251 1.55 -29.67 -1.50
N ILE A 252 2.50 -28.87 -0.99
CA ILE A 252 2.15 -27.52 -0.53
C ILE A 252 3.18 -26.55 -1.10
N ASN A 253 2.67 -25.60 -1.87
CA ASN A 253 3.38 -24.49 -2.50
C ASN A 253 3.88 -23.47 -1.45
N THR A 254 4.48 -23.96 -0.36
CA THR A 254 5.12 -23.18 0.68
C THR A 254 6.60 -23.23 0.42
N SER A 255 7.14 -22.12 -0.10
CA SER A 255 8.57 -21.91 -0.24
C SER A 255 9.21 -22.02 1.15
N CYS A 256 9.68 -23.21 1.52
CA CYS A 256 10.48 -23.41 2.72
C CYS A 256 11.78 -22.62 2.54
N THR A 257 11.82 -21.43 3.14
CA THR A 257 13.03 -20.60 3.18
C THR A 257 13.95 -21.19 4.24
N VAL A 258 14.72 -22.21 3.86
CA VAL A 258 15.84 -22.69 4.68
C VAL A 258 16.79 -21.51 4.89
N THR A 259 17.04 -21.14 6.15
CA THR A 259 17.96 -20.05 6.46
C THR A 259 19.39 -20.49 6.16
N VAL A 260 19.95 -20.00 5.05
CA VAL A 260 21.32 -20.31 4.64
C VAL A 260 22.31 -19.47 5.45
N CYS A 261 23.36 -20.12 5.96
CA CYS A 261 24.42 -19.43 6.67
C CYS A 261 25.33 -18.67 5.70
N ASN A 262 25.32 -17.34 5.78
CA ASN A 262 26.18 -16.49 4.94
C ASN A 262 27.50 -16.09 5.63
N LYS A 263 27.85 -16.70 6.77
CA LYS A 263 29.13 -16.46 7.45
C LYS A 263 30.28 -17.05 6.61
N GLN A 264 31.46 -16.44 6.69
CA GLN A 264 32.65 -16.96 6.01
C GLN A 264 33.13 -18.25 6.69
N CYS A 265 33.55 -19.24 5.90
CA CYS A 265 34.00 -20.53 6.42
C CYS A 265 35.37 -20.44 7.12
N ASN A 266 36.37 -19.84 6.47
CA ASN A 266 37.72 -19.61 6.98
C ASN A 266 38.46 -20.84 7.55
N ILE A 267 37.98 -22.06 7.29
CA ILE A 267 38.64 -23.31 7.71
C ILE A 267 40.01 -23.43 7.01
N PRO A 268 41.09 -23.75 7.76
CA PRO A 268 42.41 -23.95 7.19
C PRO A 268 42.46 -25.24 6.35
N LEU A 269 42.98 -25.13 5.13
CA LEU A 269 43.08 -26.22 4.15
C LEU A 269 44.44 -26.93 4.27
N PRO A 270 44.55 -28.19 3.80
CA PRO A 270 45.82 -28.93 3.79
C PRO A 270 46.96 -28.23 3.04
N CYS A 271 46.64 -27.35 2.09
CA CYS A 271 47.63 -26.56 1.36
C CYS A 271 48.18 -25.36 2.13
N GLY A 272 47.67 -25.07 3.34
CA GLY A 272 48.05 -23.93 4.18
C GLY A 272 47.17 -22.68 4.01
N HIS A 273 46.37 -22.60 2.95
CA HIS A 273 45.44 -21.48 2.72
C HIS A 273 44.12 -21.64 3.51
N GLN A 274 43.37 -20.55 3.65
CA GLN A 274 42.04 -20.55 4.29
C GLN A 274 40.92 -20.66 3.25
N CYS A 275 39.83 -21.35 3.60
CA CYS A 275 38.65 -21.42 2.76
C CYS A 275 37.92 -20.07 2.67
N THR A 276 37.79 -19.54 1.46
CA THR A 276 37.16 -18.24 1.18
C THR A 276 35.65 -18.31 0.85
N ARG A 277 35.05 -19.51 0.88
CA ARG A 277 33.61 -19.67 0.64
C ARG A 277 32.79 -19.26 1.87
N GLN A 278 31.51 -18.96 1.62
CA GLN A 278 30.50 -18.91 2.68
C GLN A 278 30.36 -20.30 3.32
N CYS A 279 29.77 -20.35 4.51
CA CYS A 279 29.50 -21.58 5.24
C CYS A 279 28.73 -22.54 4.33
N HIS A 280 29.37 -23.66 4.03
CA HIS A 280 28.90 -24.67 3.08
C HIS A 280 28.94 -26.04 3.74
N VAL A 281 28.68 -26.08 5.05
CA VAL A 281 28.62 -27.31 5.86
C VAL A 281 27.60 -28.31 5.30
N ASN A 282 26.54 -27.80 4.66
CA ASN A 282 25.50 -28.63 4.05
C ASN A 282 25.91 -29.22 2.68
N ASP A 283 26.94 -28.67 2.03
CA ASP A 283 27.36 -29.08 0.68
C ASP A 283 28.69 -29.88 0.68
N ASP A 284 29.66 -29.42 1.48
CA ASP A 284 31.00 -30.01 1.60
C ASP A 284 31.60 -29.73 3.00
N PRO A 285 31.08 -30.39 4.05
CA PRO A 285 31.51 -30.14 5.43
C PRO A 285 33.00 -30.43 5.64
N GLU A 286 33.53 -31.44 4.95
CA GLU A 286 34.91 -31.89 5.08
C GLU A 286 35.86 -31.24 4.07
N HIS A 287 35.39 -30.29 3.25
CA HIS A 287 36.20 -29.59 2.25
C HIS A 287 36.88 -30.53 1.24
N LYS A 288 36.24 -31.67 0.93
CA LYS A 288 36.77 -32.69 0.00
C LYS A 288 36.62 -32.26 -1.46
N LYS A 289 35.61 -31.43 -1.77
CA LYS A 289 35.32 -30.91 -3.11
C LYS A 289 35.89 -29.50 -3.30
N TYR A 290 36.21 -28.79 -2.22
CA TYR A 290 36.77 -27.45 -2.29
C TYR A 290 38.16 -27.43 -2.95
N VAL A 291 38.31 -26.62 -4.00
CA VAL A 291 39.58 -26.41 -4.70
C VAL A 291 40.11 -25.03 -4.36
N CYS A 292 41.32 -24.97 -3.80
CA CYS A 292 42.00 -23.72 -3.47
C CYS A 292 42.35 -22.93 -4.74
N LYS A 293 41.92 -21.68 -4.80
CA LYS A 293 42.16 -20.75 -5.92
C LYS A 293 43.15 -19.63 -5.57
N GLU A 294 43.82 -19.72 -4.43
CA GLU A 294 44.87 -18.77 -4.06
C GLU A 294 46.14 -18.98 -4.89
N LYS A 295 46.96 -17.93 -4.99
CA LYS A 295 48.25 -17.99 -5.69
C LYS A 295 49.17 -18.98 -4.98
N CYS A 296 49.94 -19.75 -5.74
CA CYS A 296 50.89 -20.67 -5.14
C CYS A 296 52.07 -19.93 -4.48
N GLU A 297 52.24 -20.11 -3.18
CA GLU A 297 53.39 -19.56 -2.44
C GLU A 297 54.67 -20.43 -2.57
N LYS A 298 54.58 -21.58 -3.24
CA LYS A 298 55.73 -22.47 -3.46
C LYS A 298 56.65 -21.96 -4.56
N LYS A 299 57.93 -22.36 -4.53
CA LYS A 299 58.91 -22.11 -5.61
C LYS A 299 58.63 -23.00 -6.83
N ASN A 300 59.08 -22.57 -8.02
CA ASN A 300 59.01 -23.40 -9.23
C ASN A 300 59.74 -24.74 -9.04
N LYS A 301 59.19 -25.81 -9.62
CA LYS A 301 59.73 -27.17 -9.54
C LYS A 301 61.13 -27.23 -10.14
N GLY A 302 62.10 -27.75 -9.36
CA GLY A 302 63.50 -27.85 -9.77
C GLY A 302 64.27 -26.52 -9.80
N CYS A 303 63.69 -25.44 -9.27
CA CYS A 303 64.36 -24.15 -9.17
C CYS A 303 65.46 -24.17 -8.10
N LYS A 304 66.70 -23.87 -8.48
CA LYS A 304 67.83 -23.69 -7.55
C LYS A 304 67.92 -22.28 -6.96
N GLY A 305 67.16 -21.32 -7.50
CA GLY A 305 66.99 -19.96 -6.95
C GLY A 305 65.64 -19.75 -6.25
N ASP A 306 65.30 -18.48 -5.99
CA ASP A 306 64.06 -18.07 -5.28
C ASP A 306 62.90 -17.68 -6.21
N HIS A 307 62.79 -18.31 -7.38
CA HIS A 307 61.71 -17.98 -8.33
C HIS A 307 60.37 -18.59 -7.89
N GLN A 308 59.40 -17.73 -7.57
CA GLN A 308 58.05 -18.11 -7.12
C GLN A 308 57.18 -18.69 -8.24
N CYS A 309 56.35 -19.68 -7.91
CA CYS A 309 55.35 -20.24 -8.80
C CYS A 309 54.26 -19.20 -9.12
N ARG A 310 53.83 -19.15 -10.39
CA ARG A 310 52.77 -18.25 -10.85
C ARG A 310 51.41 -18.92 -11.01
N ARG A 311 51.32 -20.23 -10.75
CA ARG A 311 50.08 -21.00 -10.86
C ARG A 311 49.22 -20.88 -9.59
N LEU A 312 47.99 -21.37 -9.69
CA LEU A 312 47.13 -21.55 -8.52
C LEU A 312 47.70 -22.64 -7.60
N CYS A 313 47.41 -22.55 -6.30
CA CYS A 313 47.89 -23.51 -5.30
C CYS A 313 47.42 -24.96 -5.59
N SER A 314 46.26 -25.11 -6.24
CA SER A 314 45.70 -26.40 -6.66
C SER A 314 46.36 -26.99 -7.92
N GLU A 315 47.20 -26.23 -8.62
CA GLU A 315 47.87 -26.66 -9.84
C GLU A 315 49.31 -27.12 -9.55
N ASP A 316 49.79 -28.09 -10.34
CA ASP A 316 51.18 -28.54 -10.27
C ASP A 316 52.15 -27.41 -10.61
N CYS A 317 53.16 -27.22 -9.76
CA CYS A 317 54.15 -26.15 -9.92
C CYS A 317 54.95 -26.33 -11.23
N LEU A 318 55.13 -25.23 -11.96
CA LEU A 318 55.88 -25.20 -13.23
C LEU A 318 57.36 -25.50 -13.01
N LYS A 319 58.02 -26.05 -14.02
CA LYS A 319 59.49 -26.06 -14.09
C LYS A 319 59.99 -24.62 -14.20
N CYS A 320 61.19 -24.35 -13.68
CA CYS A 320 61.74 -23.01 -13.70
C CYS A 320 62.34 -22.66 -15.08
N GLU A 321 61.64 -21.87 -15.88
CA GLU A 321 62.11 -21.39 -17.20
C GLU A 321 62.88 -20.06 -17.13
N VAL A 322 63.13 -19.53 -15.92
CA VAL A 322 63.88 -18.28 -15.76
C VAL A 322 65.31 -18.47 -16.25
N VAL A 323 65.71 -17.69 -17.25
CA VAL A 323 67.07 -17.75 -17.80
C VAL A 323 68.05 -17.11 -16.82
N ILE A 324 68.97 -17.90 -16.30
CA ILE A 324 70.05 -17.48 -15.40
C ILE A 324 71.40 -17.56 -16.10
N LYS A 325 72.38 -16.78 -15.63
CA LYS A 325 73.79 -16.99 -15.99
C LYS A 325 74.34 -18.08 -15.08
N ALA A 326 74.84 -19.17 -15.66
CA ALA A 326 75.45 -20.26 -14.91
C ALA A 326 76.81 -20.63 -15.51
N ALA A 327 77.76 -20.99 -14.64
CA ALA A 327 79.04 -21.56 -15.06
C ALA A 327 78.84 -23.03 -15.44
N LEU A 328 79.19 -23.37 -16.69
CA LEU A 328 79.19 -24.74 -17.20
C LEU A 328 80.38 -25.52 -16.61
N PRO A 329 80.36 -26.87 -16.66
CA PRO A 329 81.46 -27.71 -16.14
C PRO A 329 82.83 -27.40 -16.78
N CYS A 330 82.84 -26.87 -18.01
CA CYS A 330 84.06 -26.40 -18.69
C CYS A 330 84.57 -25.02 -18.21
N GLY A 331 83.96 -24.43 -17.17
CA GLY A 331 84.34 -23.14 -16.59
C GLY A 331 83.77 -21.91 -17.30
N HIS A 332 83.09 -22.07 -18.44
CA HIS A 332 82.51 -20.96 -19.21
C HIS A 332 81.11 -20.58 -18.76
N GLU A 333 80.76 -19.30 -18.85
CA GLU A 333 79.41 -18.80 -18.56
C GLU A 333 78.46 -19.00 -19.75
N ALA A 334 77.28 -19.54 -19.47
CA ALA A 334 76.18 -19.64 -20.43
C ALA A 334 74.86 -19.14 -19.84
N ARG A 335 73.97 -18.66 -20.71
CA ARG A 335 72.58 -18.31 -20.36
C ARG A 335 71.72 -19.55 -20.51
N ILE A 336 71.26 -20.12 -19.40
CA ILE A 336 70.48 -21.37 -19.36
C ILE A 336 69.21 -21.20 -18.54
N GLU A 337 68.18 -21.99 -18.82
CA GLU A 337 66.98 -22.04 -17.96
C GLU A 337 67.34 -22.60 -16.58
N CYS A 338 66.84 -21.98 -15.51
CA CYS A 338 67.18 -22.33 -14.13
C CYS A 338 66.82 -23.79 -13.77
N GLY A 339 65.77 -24.34 -14.38
CA GLY A 339 65.35 -25.73 -14.23
C GLY A 339 66.05 -26.72 -15.18
N ALA A 340 66.94 -26.26 -16.07
CA ALA A 340 67.69 -27.11 -16.99
C ALA A 340 68.89 -27.79 -16.30
N ASP A 341 69.23 -28.98 -16.79
CA ASP A 341 70.38 -29.74 -16.31
C ASP A 341 71.68 -29.16 -16.87
N ILE A 342 72.47 -28.54 -15.99
CA ILE A 342 73.75 -27.89 -16.31
C ILE A 342 74.75 -28.89 -16.93
N GLN A 343 74.70 -30.17 -16.57
CA GLN A 343 75.65 -31.17 -17.05
C GLN A 343 75.47 -31.53 -18.53
N LYS A 344 74.27 -31.31 -19.07
CA LYS A 344 73.93 -31.65 -20.46
C LYS A 344 74.06 -30.47 -21.42
N HIS A 345 74.41 -29.29 -20.91
CA HIS A 345 74.45 -28.07 -21.72
C HIS A 345 75.75 -27.96 -22.51
N ILE A 346 75.65 -27.83 -23.84
CA ILE A 346 76.80 -27.74 -24.75
C ILE A 346 77.40 -26.32 -24.69
N CYS A 347 78.71 -26.21 -24.47
CA CYS A 347 79.41 -24.93 -24.49
C CYS A 347 79.82 -24.54 -25.92
N THR A 348 79.34 -23.37 -26.39
CA THR A 348 79.65 -22.83 -27.73
C THR A 348 80.70 -21.72 -27.72
N VAL A 349 81.23 -21.34 -26.55
CA VAL A 349 82.30 -20.33 -26.43
C VAL A 349 83.51 -20.75 -27.26
N GLU A 350 83.98 -19.86 -28.13
CA GLU A 350 85.15 -20.10 -28.96
C GLU A 350 86.44 -20.03 -28.13
N VAL A 351 87.21 -21.11 -28.12
CA VAL A 351 88.48 -21.22 -27.41
C VAL A 351 89.62 -21.40 -28.41
N LYS A 352 90.75 -20.75 -28.12
CA LYS A 352 91.99 -20.87 -28.92
C LYS A 352 92.74 -22.13 -28.47
N GLN A 353 92.79 -23.15 -29.32
CA GLN A 353 93.63 -24.32 -29.09
C GLN A 353 94.99 -24.11 -29.76
N VAL A 354 96.05 -24.13 -28.96
CA VAL A 354 97.44 -24.10 -29.44
C VAL A 354 97.93 -25.54 -29.57
N PHE A 355 98.48 -25.89 -30.72
CA PHE A 355 99.07 -27.21 -30.95
C PHE A 355 100.55 -27.21 -30.56
N PRO A 356 100.97 -27.91 -29.49
CA PRO A 356 102.33 -27.78 -28.95
C PRO A 356 103.43 -28.20 -29.93
N LYS A 357 103.14 -29.17 -30.82
CA LYS A 357 104.11 -29.73 -31.78
C LYS A 357 104.36 -28.85 -33.02
N CYS A 358 103.41 -28.01 -33.43
CA CYS A 358 103.54 -27.19 -34.65
C CYS A 358 103.30 -25.68 -34.43
N GLN A 359 103.04 -25.25 -33.20
CA GLN A 359 102.82 -23.85 -32.77
C GLN A 359 101.70 -23.07 -33.48
N HIS A 360 100.85 -23.74 -34.27
CA HIS A 360 99.67 -23.11 -34.84
C HIS A 360 98.53 -23.02 -33.82
N THR A 361 97.71 -21.98 -33.95
CA THR A 361 96.54 -21.74 -33.10
C THR A 361 95.28 -21.81 -33.95
N ILE A 362 94.31 -22.64 -33.55
CA ILE A 362 93.00 -22.74 -34.19
C ILE A 362 91.93 -22.33 -33.18
N THR A 363 90.98 -21.49 -33.60
CA THR A 363 89.81 -21.13 -32.81
C THR A 363 88.68 -22.12 -33.10
N LYS A 364 88.14 -22.77 -32.06
CA LYS A 364 86.97 -23.65 -32.20
C LYS A 364 86.08 -23.61 -30.95
N PRO A 365 84.79 -23.95 -31.04
CA PRO A 365 83.92 -23.95 -29.87
C PRO A 365 84.37 -24.99 -28.83
N CYS A 366 84.25 -24.63 -27.55
CA CYS A 366 84.78 -25.37 -26.40
C CYS A 366 84.41 -26.86 -26.38
N HIS A 367 83.16 -27.22 -26.73
CA HIS A 367 82.75 -28.63 -26.81
C HIS A 367 83.48 -29.48 -27.88
N LYS A 368 84.23 -28.87 -28.81
CA LYS A 368 85.00 -29.57 -29.85
C LYS A 368 86.50 -29.68 -29.53
N VAL A 369 86.93 -29.29 -28.33
CA VAL A 369 88.30 -29.53 -27.86
C VAL A 369 88.36 -30.96 -27.31
N GLN A 370 88.59 -31.95 -28.17
CA GLN A 370 88.90 -33.32 -27.71
C GLN A 370 90.34 -33.38 -27.20
N GLU A 371 90.54 -34.03 -26.05
CA GLU A 371 91.86 -34.40 -25.52
C GLU A 371 92.58 -35.29 -26.54
N TYR A 372 93.79 -34.90 -26.93
CA TYR A 372 94.67 -35.74 -27.74
C TYR A 372 95.32 -36.74 -26.78
N VAL A 373 94.97 -38.02 -26.87
CA VAL A 373 95.68 -39.09 -26.16
C VAL A 373 96.96 -39.38 -26.94
N ASP A 374 98.12 -39.16 -26.31
CA ASP A 374 99.43 -39.53 -26.85
C ASP A 374 99.48 -41.07 -26.95
N LEU A 375 99.58 -41.60 -28.17
CA LEU A 375 99.89 -43.01 -28.42
C LEU A 375 101.35 -43.10 -28.87
N SER A 376 102.25 -43.05 -27.89
CA SER A 376 103.62 -43.52 -28.04
C SER A 376 104.02 -44.28 -26.79
N GLU A 377 103.94 -45.61 -26.83
CA GLU A 377 104.96 -46.57 -26.32
C GLU A 377 104.45 -48.02 -26.31
N SER A 378 105.27 -48.92 -26.89
CA SER A 378 105.34 -50.40 -26.81
C SER A 378 104.14 -51.25 -27.30
N PHE A 379 104.19 -51.87 -28.49
CA PHE A 379 104.78 -53.19 -28.84
C PHE A 379 104.27 -54.39 -27.99
N ASP A 380 103.49 -55.29 -28.61
CA ASP A 380 103.94 -56.67 -28.85
C ASP A 380 103.12 -57.36 -29.97
N ASP A 381 103.84 -58.12 -30.78
CA ASP A 381 103.43 -58.89 -31.94
C ASP A 381 102.65 -60.16 -31.53
N SER A 382 101.38 -60.28 -31.95
CA SER A 382 100.85 -61.51 -32.54
C SER A 382 99.34 -61.40 -32.78
N LYS A 383 98.94 -61.79 -34.00
CA LYS A 383 97.58 -61.88 -34.57
C LYS A 383 97.14 -60.68 -35.40
N ASN A 384 97.86 -60.50 -36.51
CA ASN A 384 97.30 -59.96 -37.75
C ASN A 384 96.15 -60.85 -38.23
N GLN A 385 94.91 -60.35 -38.13
CA GLN A 385 93.90 -60.60 -39.16
C GLN A 385 93.30 -59.26 -39.56
N VAL A 386 93.70 -58.86 -40.76
CA VAL A 386 93.17 -57.73 -41.53
C VAL A 386 91.83 -58.17 -42.14
N MET A 387 90.77 -57.39 -41.94
CA MET A 387 89.69 -57.30 -42.91
C MET A 387 89.39 -55.83 -43.21
N PHE A 388 89.57 -55.48 -44.48
CA PHE A 388 89.32 -54.18 -45.07
C PHE A 388 87.81 -53.99 -45.39
N LEU A 389 87.38 -52.73 -45.21
CA LEU A 389 86.43 -51.96 -46.03
C LEU A 389 84.97 -52.43 -46.13
N LYS A 390 84.04 -51.52 -45.79
CA LYS A 390 83.38 -50.73 -46.85
C LYS A 390 82.68 -49.45 -46.37
N GLU A 391 83.04 -48.38 -47.06
CA GLU A 391 82.28 -47.14 -47.24
C GLU A 391 80.97 -47.34 -48.05
N LYS A 392 80.05 -46.38 -47.84
CA LYS A 392 78.93 -45.90 -48.68
C LYS A 392 77.60 -46.68 -48.69
N LYS A 393 76.52 -46.01 -48.28
CA LYS A 393 75.87 -44.95 -49.06
C LYS A 393 75.29 -43.85 -48.18
#